data_AF-A0A956BUZ4-F1
#
_entry.id   AF-A0A956BUZ4-F1
#
_cell.length_a   1.000
_cell.length_b   1.000
_cell.length_c   1.000
_cell.angle_alpha   90.00
_cell.angle_beta   90.00
_cell.angle_gamma   90.00
#
_symmetry.space_group_name_H-M   'P 1'
#
loop_
_entity.id
_entity.type
_entity.pdbx_description
1 polymer ?
#
loop_
_entity_poly.entity_id
_entity_poly.type
_entity_poly.pdbx_seq_one_letter_code
_entity_poly.pdbx_strand_id
1 'polypeptide(L)'
;MLKLAPSIALLLMLALVAGCGDSDGTNTPTPDAGQPNTIVDVAVADDDFSILVAALTRADLVSTLQSAGPFTVFAPNDAAFAASGITLEAVQSMDVDALTQILLYHVISGASVGSGAVTAGPVDSAAEDDSGTWNLSLILGTTGGVTINGGNAVTGGATVATPDISASNGVIHVIDRVLLPPTIADMTAYAGLTDLREAVVAADLADTLGGAGPFTVFAPTNAAFPDGGERPTGDALANRLLYHVVGAGVPSSAVPARANAVATNEAGNNLTLLFDTSAGVAVNGIDVVLADVGCTNGVVHVIDGVLLPPTVIDMAGIAGLTSLAAAIGRADNSGAGIAALLSGDAPGSATGFTVFAPTNDAFAAIQSTVDSLTDAQVAQVLQYHVLDPATFTAPVLSSGLANGDVQTALGQTATVDVSVTPPTIDGAAVVPSLLDIHVTNGVVHVLSDVMVPTL
;
A
#
# COMPACT_ATOMS: atom_id res chain seq x y z
N MET A 1 -16.08 -67.63 27.25
CA MET A 1 -15.49 -67.68 28.61
C MET A 1 -15.10 -66.25 28.95
N LEU A 2 -16.03 -65.46 29.46
CA LEU A 2 -16.33 -65.25 30.89
C LEU A 2 -15.22 -64.45 31.62
N LYS A 3 -15.56 -63.17 31.90
CA LYS A 3 -15.26 -62.39 33.13
C LYS A 3 -13.82 -61.87 33.31
N LEU A 4 -13.57 -60.71 33.94
CA LEU A 4 -14.28 -60.00 35.00
C LEU A 4 -13.80 -58.52 35.04
N ALA A 5 -14.70 -57.55 35.25
CA ALA A 5 -14.36 -56.24 35.81
C ALA A 5 -14.13 -56.36 37.34
N PRO A 6 -13.63 -55.30 37.99
CA PRO A 6 -14.36 -54.84 39.16
C PRO A 6 -14.56 -53.31 39.18
N SER A 7 -15.78 -52.95 39.57
CA SER A 7 -16.24 -51.64 40.02
C SER A 7 -15.64 -51.26 41.39
N ILE A 8 -15.71 -49.96 41.73
CA ILE A 8 -16.21 -49.37 43.00
C ILE A 8 -15.41 -48.10 43.38
N ALA A 9 -16.05 -46.92 43.34
CA ALA A 9 -16.36 -46.09 44.52
C ALA A 9 -16.68 -44.64 44.12
N LEU A 10 -17.98 -44.36 44.09
CA LEU A 10 -18.58 -43.02 44.15
C LEU A 10 -18.33 -42.43 45.56
N LEU A 11 -17.76 -41.22 45.66
CA LEU A 11 -17.82 -40.43 46.89
C LEU A 11 -18.33 -39.02 46.57
N LEU A 12 -19.64 -38.87 46.77
CA LEU A 12 -20.38 -37.62 46.83
C LEU A 12 -20.11 -37.00 48.21
N MET A 13 -19.48 -35.83 48.29
CA MET A 13 -19.43 -35.05 49.53
C MET A 13 -20.21 -33.74 49.34
N LEU A 14 -21.42 -33.77 49.90
CA LEU A 14 -22.30 -32.64 50.12
C LEU A 14 -21.91 -32.02 51.48
N ALA A 15 -21.44 -30.77 51.48
CA ALA A 15 -21.32 -29.97 52.68
C ALA A 15 -22.13 -28.68 52.49
N LEU A 16 -23.36 -28.68 53.01
CA LEU A 16 -24.07 -27.46 53.36
C LEU A 16 -23.47 -26.90 54.65
N VAL A 17 -22.92 -25.68 54.58
CA VAL A 17 -22.92 -24.78 55.74
C VAL A 17 -23.64 -23.51 55.29
N ALA A 18 -24.84 -23.33 55.83
CA ALA A 18 -25.54 -22.07 55.81
C ALA A 18 -24.92 -21.15 56.88
N GLY A 19 -24.34 -20.03 56.44
CA GLY A 19 -24.05 -18.86 57.26
C GLY A 19 -24.69 -17.65 56.60
N CYS A 20 -25.82 -17.18 57.14
CA CYS A 20 -26.42 -15.90 56.78
C CYS A 20 -25.61 -14.76 57.42
N GLY A 21 -25.41 -13.66 56.68
CA GLY A 21 -24.78 -12.47 57.23
C GLY A 21 -24.59 -11.35 56.21
N ASP A 22 -25.69 -10.69 55.88
CA ASP A 22 -25.83 -9.32 55.37
C ASP A 22 -25.37 -8.94 53.96
N SER A 23 -26.35 -8.37 53.26
CA SER A 23 -26.28 -7.74 51.96
C SER A 23 -25.97 -6.26 52.11
N ASP A 24 -24.87 -5.80 51.52
CA ASP A 24 -24.80 -4.45 50.96
C ASP A 24 -23.91 -4.47 49.72
N GLY A 25 -24.52 -4.19 48.58
CA GLY A 25 -23.88 -4.16 47.29
C GLY A 25 -23.06 -2.90 47.11
N THR A 26 -21.74 -3.05 47.10
CA THR A 26 -20.84 -2.26 46.27
C THR A 26 -19.78 -3.21 45.73
N ASN A 27 -19.97 -3.71 44.51
CA ASN A 27 -18.94 -4.44 43.79
C ASN A 27 -17.85 -3.45 43.37
N THR A 28 -17.01 -3.04 44.31
CA THR A 28 -15.65 -2.59 44.00
C THR A 28 -14.77 -3.81 44.16
N PRO A 29 -14.15 -4.33 43.08
CA PRO A 29 -13.22 -5.44 43.23
C PRO A 29 -12.05 -4.93 44.06
N THR A 30 -11.92 -5.44 45.28
CA THR A 30 -10.71 -5.27 46.08
C THR A 30 -9.64 -6.16 45.46
N PRO A 31 -8.44 -5.66 45.12
CA PRO A 31 -7.39 -6.49 44.54
C PRO A 31 -7.03 -7.65 45.50
N ASP A 32 -7.13 -8.88 45.02
CA ASP A 32 -6.70 -10.09 45.73
C ASP A 32 -5.16 -10.07 45.86
N ALA A 33 -4.64 -10.05 47.09
CA ALA A 33 -3.24 -9.81 47.44
C ALA A 33 -2.27 -10.97 47.08
N GLY A 34 -2.56 -11.73 46.02
CA GLY A 34 -1.76 -12.85 45.53
C GLY A 34 -1.78 -13.08 44.02
N GLN A 35 -2.57 -12.31 43.25
CA GLN A 35 -2.48 -12.30 41.78
C GLN A 35 -1.59 -11.13 41.34
N PRO A 36 -0.63 -11.33 40.44
CA PRO A 36 0.13 -10.21 39.89
C PRO A 36 -0.83 -9.28 39.11
N ASN A 37 -0.77 -7.98 39.39
CA ASN A 37 -1.68 -6.97 38.84
C ASN A 37 -1.64 -6.96 37.31
N THR A 38 -2.80 -7.01 36.66
CA THR A 38 -2.93 -6.83 35.20
C THR A 38 -2.68 -5.38 34.81
N ILE A 39 -2.56 -5.11 33.51
CA ILE A 39 -2.41 -3.75 32.97
C ILE A 39 -3.54 -2.82 33.46
N VAL A 40 -4.78 -3.31 33.47
CA VAL A 40 -5.92 -2.53 33.95
C VAL A 40 -5.84 -2.30 35.47
N ASP A 41 -5.42 -3.31 36.24
CA ASP A 41 -5.27 -3.15 37.70
C ASP A 41 -4.20 -2.10 38.04
N VAL A 42 -3.11 -2.06 37.27
CA VAL A 42 -2.07 -1.02 37.39
C VAL A 42 -2.64 0.35 37.06
N ALA A 43 -3.39 0.49 35.97
CA ALA A 43 -3.98 1.76 35.57
C ALA A 43 -5.03 2.28 36.57
N VAL A 44 -5.86 1.40 37.14
CA VAL A 44 -6.88 1.76 38.14
C VAL A 44 -6.26 2.18 39.48
N ALA A 45 -5.08 1.65 39.82
CA ALA A 45 -4.39 1.96 41.06
C ALA A 45 -3.63 3.30 41.03
N ASP A 46 -3.52 3.94 39.88
CA ASP A 46 -2.78 5.19 39.68
C ASP A 46 -3.72 6.33 39.27
N ASP A 47 -3.78 7.37 40.11
CA ASP A 47 -4.67 8.52 39.92
C ASP A 47 -4.35 9.31 38.64
N ASP A 48 -3.14 9.19 38.10
CA ASP A 48 -2.72 9.86 36.86
C ASP A 48 -3.31 9.22 35.58
N PHE A 49 -4.03 8.09 35.68
CA PHE A 49 -4.72 7.44 34.56
C PHE A 49 -6.25 7.57 34.59
N SER A 50 -6.79 8.52 35.35
CA SER A 50 -8.24 8.64 35.56
C SER A 50 -9.04 8.78 34.25
N ILE A 51 -8.51 9.52 33.27
CA ILE A 51 -9.16 9.69 31.95
C ILE A 51 -9.03 8.41 31.12
N LEU A 52 -7.87 7.73 31.15
CA LEU A 52 -7.66 6.46 30.44
C LEU A 52 -8.61 5.37 30.95
N VAL A 53 -8.76 5.23 32.27
CA VAL A 53 -9.66 4.25 32.89
C VAL A 53 -11.12 4.54 32.51
N ALA A 54 -11.53 5.81 32.49
CA ALA A 54 -12.86 6.20 32.03
C ALA A 54 -13.08 5.87 30.54
N ALA A 55 -12.06 6.07 29.70
CA ALA A 55 -12.10 5.73 28.28
C ALA A 55 -12.23 4.21 28.05
N LEU A 56 -11.41 3.41 28.73
CA LEU A 56 -11.47 1.94 28.67
C LEU A 56 -12.83 1.39 29.12
N THR A 57 -13.41 1.98 30.17
CA THR A 57 -14.74 1.60 30.66
C THR A 57 -15.82 1.93 29.64
N ARG A 58 -15.74 3.11 29.01
CA ARG A 58 -16.70 3.54 27.99
C ARG A 58 -16.63 2.68 26.72
N ALA A 59 -15.43 2.29 26.31
CA ALA A 59 -15.19 1.45 25.13
C ALA A 59 -15.36 -0.06 25.40
N ASP A 60 -15.73 -0.46 26.62
CA ASP A 60 -15.85 -1.86 27.05
C ASP A 60 -14.56 -2.70 26.83
N LEU A 61 -13.40 -2.05 26.90
CA LEU A 61 -12.09 -2.70 26.69
C LEU A 61 -11.43 -3.22 27.98
N VAL A 62 -12.06 -2.99 29.14
CA VAL A 62 -11.56 -3.45 30.45
C VAL A 62 -11.30 -4.94 30.46
N SER A 63 -12.28 -5.75 30.04
CA SER A 63 -12.15 -7.21 30.03
C SER A 63 -11.11 -7.69 29.01
N THR A 64 -11.02 -7.03 27.85
CA THR A 64 -10.03 -7.29 26.80
C THR A 64 -8.61 -7.09 27.33
N LEU A 65 -8.32 -5.97 28.00
CA LEU A 65 -6.98 -5.69 28.53
C LEU A 65 -6.67 -6.36 29.88
N GLN A 66 -7.66 -6.98 30.53
CA GLN A 66 -7.46 -7.90 31.66
C GLN A 66 -7.21 -9.35 31.21
N SER A 67 -7.48 -9.66 29.94
CA SER A 67 -7.29 -11.01 29.42
C SER A 67 -5.82 -11.45 29.42
N ALA A 68 -5.60 -12.73 29.14
CA ALA A 68 -4.25 -13.27 29.02
C ALA A 68 -3.52 -12.59 27.86
N GLY A 69 -2.42 -11.88 28.17
CA GLY A 69 -1.56 -11.26 27.18
C GLY A 69 -0.59 -12.26 26.52
N PRO A 70 0.59 -11.82 26.06
CA PRO A 70 1.24 -10.56 26.43
C PRO A 70 0.76 -9.34 25.63
N PHE A 71 0.69 -8.19 26.30
CA PHE A 71 0.46 -6.88 25.69
C PHE A 71 1.64 -5.92 25.92
N THR A 72 1.79 -4.94 25.03
CA THR A 72 2.58 -3.72 25.24
C THR A 72 1.62 -2.55 25.08
N VAL A 73 1.44 -1.75 26.12
CA VAL A 73 0.49 -0.63 26.12
C VAL A 73 1.22 0.68 26.28
N PHE A 74 1.06 1.58 25.32
CA PHE A 74 1.50 2.96 25.40
C PHE A 74 0.41 3.78 26.11
N ALA A 75 0.48 3.93 27.44
CA ALA A 75 -0.59 4.53 28.23
C ALA A 75 -0.43 6.05 28.34
N PRO A 76 -1.32 6.87 27.78
CA PRO A 76 -1.33 8.31 28.04
C PRO A 76 -1.84 8.57 29.46
N ASN A 77 -1.09 9.36 30.23
CA ASN A 77 -1.57 9.87 31.52
C ASN A 77 -2.47 11.10 31.33
N ASP A 78 -3.07 11.61 32.41
CA ASP A 78 -3.99 12.74 32.36
C ASP A 78 -3.33 14.02 31.83
N ALA A 79 -2.02 14.19 32.06
CA ALA A 79 -1.24 15.28 31.46
C ALA A 79 -1.09 15.13 29.94
N ALA A 80 -0.93 13.90 29.43
CA ALA A 80 -0.89 13.60 28.01
C ALA A 80 -2.24 13.84 27.32
N PHE A 81 -3.35 13.47 27.98
CA PHE A 81 -4.70 13.82 27.52
C PHE A 81 -4.89 15.35 27.43
N ALA A 82 -4.48 16.08 28.47
CA ALA A 82 -4.52 17.54 28.46
C ALA A 82 -3.64 18.15 27.36
N ALA A 83 -2.44 17.61 27.12
CA ALA A 83 -1.53 18.07 26.08
C ALA A 83 -2.06 17.80 24.65
N SER A 84 -2.88 16.76 24.48
CA SER A 84 -3.61 16.46 23.25
C SER A 84 -4.95 17.22 23.14
N GLY A 85 -5.34 18.00 24.15
CA GLY A 85 -6.62 18.72 24.17
C GLY A 85 -7.84 17.82 24.33
N ILE A 86 -7.66 16.57 24.77
CA ILE A 86 -8.73 15.59 24.95
C ILE A 86 -9.12 15.58 26.42
N THR A 87 -10.30 16.10 26.74
CA THR A 87 -10.83 16.12 28.11
C THR A 87 -11.67 14.87 28.40
N LEU A 88 -11.98 14.63 29.67
CA LEU A 88 -12.95 13.59 30.05
C LEU A 88 -14.32 13.78 29.36
N GLU A 89 -14.78 15.03 29.24
CA GLU A 89 -16.02 15.34 28.51
C GLU A 89 -15.90 14.99 27.03
N ALA A 90 -14.75 15.27 26.40
CA ALA A 90 -14.49 14.88 25.01
C ALA A 90 -14.58 13.36 24.85
N VAL A 91 -13.92 12.58 25.72
CA VAL A 91 -14.02 11.11 25.75
C VAL A 91 -15.47 10.64 25.90
N GLN A 92 -16.24 11.25 26.80
CA GLN A 92 -17.66 10.90 27.04
C GLN A 92 -18.59 11.27 25.89
N SER A 93 -18.22 12.24 25.06
CA SER A 93 -18.98 12.66 23.89
C SER A 93 -18.56 11.97 22.59
N MET A 94 -17.36 11.37 22.56
CA MET A 94 -16.80 10.71 21.40
C MET A 94 -17.63 9.48 21.01
N ASP A 95 -17.69 9.21 19.71
CA ASP A 95 -18.23 7.96 19.18
C ASP A 95 -17.48 6.76 19.78
N VAL A 96 -18.22 5.70 20.14
CA VAL A 96 -17.65 4.56 20.89
C VAL A 96 -16.75 3.73 19.99
N ASP A 97 -17.08 3.58 18.71
CA ASP A 97 -16.26 2.81 17.77
C ASP A 97 -14.95 3.55 17.48
N ALA A 98 -15.02 4.86 17.27
CA ALA A 98 -13.84 5.71 17.15
C ALA A 98 -12.95 5.68 18.41
N LEU A 99 -13.55 5.77 19.61
CA LEU A 99 -12.82 5.67 20.87
C LEU A 99 -12.15 4.31 21.03
N THR A 100 -12.84 3.23 20.64
CA THR A 100 -12.30 1.87 20.69
C THR A 100 -11.07 1.75 19.80
N GLN A 101 -11.13 2.25 18.56
CA GLN A 101 -9.97 2.24 17.65
C GLN A 101 -8.81 3.08 18.18
N ILE A 102 -9.09 4.27 18.75
CA ILE A 102 -8.05 5.10 19.38
C ILE A 102 -7.37 4.31 20.51
N LEU A 103 -8.12 3.66 21.39
CA LEU A 103 -7.55 2.92 22.51
C LEU A 103 -6.76 1.69 22.05
N LEU A 104 -7.26 0.94 21.07
CA LEU A 104 -6.54 -0.20 20.49
C LEU A 104 -5.27 0.21 19.74
N TYR A 105 -5.22 1.43 19.19
CA TYR A 105 -4.02 1.97 18.54
C TYR A 105 -2.86 2.17 19.52
N HIS A 106 -3.13 2.29 20.81
CA HIS A 106 -2.10 2.36 21.85
C HIS A 106 -1.56 0.99 22.28
N VAL A 107 -2.08 -0.10 21.73
CA VAL A 107 -1.79 -1.47 22.17
C VAL A 107 -1.08 -2.23 21.07
N ILE A 108 0.02 -2.91 21.41
CA ILE A 108 0.58 -4.00 20.61
C ILE A 108 0.18 -5.31 21.29
N SER A 109 -0.48 -6.18 20.54
CA SER A 109 -0.92 -7.49 21.02
C SER A 109 0.12 -8.58 20.70
N GLY A 110 0.16 -9.64 21.53
CA GLY A 110 1.03 -10.79 21.30
C GLY A 110 2.51 -10.56 21.63
N ALA A 111 2.89 -9.38 22.13
CA ALA A 111 4.25 -9.07 22.52
C ALA A 111 4.31 -8.19 23.77
N SER A 112 5.24 -8.50 24.68
CA SER A 112 5.63 -7.62 25.79
C SER A 112 7.04 -7.11 25.51
N VAL A 113 7.13 -5.91 24.98
CA VAL A 113 8.37 -5.31 24.49
C VAL A 113 8.81 -4.23 25.47
N GLY A 114 9.88 -4.53 26.23
CA GLY A 114 10.54 -3.53 27.06
C GLY A 114 11.28 -2.49 26.22
N SER A 115 11.50 -1.30 26.78
CA SER A 115 12.08 -0.15 26.08
C SER A 115 13.45 -0.44 25.47
N GLY A 116 14.27 -1.24 26.16
CA GLY A 116 15.60 -1.66 25.67
C GLY A 116 15.58 -2.70 24.55
N ALA A 117 14.42 -3.29 24.25
CA ALA A 117 14.23 -4.25 23.16
C ALA A 117 13.50 -3.64 21.94
N VAL A 118 13.08 -2.36 22.03
CA VAL A 118 12.45 -1.67 20.92
C VAL A 118 13.43 -1.51 19.76
N THR A 119 12.98 -1.89 18.57
CA THR A 119 13.67 -1.62 17.31
C THR A 119 12.91 -0.53 16.57
N ALA A 120 13.63 0.39 15.91
CA ALA A 120 13.00 1.43 15.11
C ALA A 120 12.37 0.84 13.84
N GLY A 121 11.20 1.33 13.45
CA GLY A 121 10.44 0.85 12.29
C GLY A 121 8.95 0.73 12.57
N PRO A 122 8.17 0.29 11.58
CA PRO A 122 6.74 0.05 11.75
C PRO A 122 6.48 -1.21 12.57
N VAL A 123 5.37 -1.19 13.30
CA VAL A 123 4.81 -2.33 14.02
C VAL A 123 3.30 -2.17 14.05
N ASP A 124 2.59 -3.29 13.93
CA ASP A 124 1.13 -3.30 13.99
C ASP A 124 0.63 -3.04 15.42
N SER A 125 -0.35 -2.14 15.51
CA SER A 125 -1.17 -2.00 16.70
C SER A 125 -2.32 -3.01 16.70
N ALA A 126 -3.06 -3.09 17.80
CA ALA A 126 -4.30 -3.86 17.88
C ALA A 126 -5.49 -3.16 17.21
N ALA A 127 -5.33 -1.91 16.76
CA ALA A 127 -6.35 -1.24 15.95
C ALA A 127 -6.33 -1.79 14.53
N GLU A 128 -7.49 -1.76 13.89
CA GLU A 128 -7.71 -2.23 12.52
C GLU A 128 -8.35 -1.11 11.71
N ASP A 129 -8.23 -1.19 10.39
CA ASP A 129 -9.06 -0.37 9.52
C ASP A 129 -10.54 -0.74 9.65
N ASP A 130 -11.43 0.11 9.12
CA ASP A 130 -12.87 -0.11 9.20
C ASP A 130 -13.32 -1.46 8.59
N SER A 131 -12.53 -2.04 7.68
CA SER A 131 -12.85 -3.32 7.04
C SER A 131 -12.22 -4.55 7.72
N GLY A 132 -11.33 -4.36 8.70
CA GLY A 132 -10.56 -5.45 9.32
C GLY A 132 -9.61 -6.16 8.35
N THR A 133 -9.20 -5.47 7.28
CA THR A 133 -8.27 -6.00 6.28
C THR A 133 -6.82 -5.91 6.75
N TRP A 134 -6.47 -4.84 7.48
CA TRP A 134 -5.12 -4.67 8.04
C TRP A 134 -5.15 -3.98 9.40
N ASN A 135 -4.08 -4.20 10.17
CA ASN A 135 -3.82 -3.46 11.38
C ASN A 135 -3.27 -2.06 11.07
N LEU A 136 -3.56 -1.11 11.95
CA LEU A 136 -2.98 0.23 11.86
C LEU A 136 -1.55 0.20 12.40
N SER A 137 -0.61 0.79 11.67
CA SER A 137 0.80 0.74 12.05
C SER A 137 1.20 1.90 12.96
N LEU A 138 2.05 1.60 13.93
CA LEU A 138 2.81 2.53 14.74
C LEU A 138 4.23 2.62 14.20
N ILE A 139 4.79 3.83 14.08
CA ILE A 139 6.21 4.00 13.71
C ILE A 139 7.02 4.22 14.99
N LEU A 140 7.78 3.21 15.41
CA LEU A 140 8.65 3.31 16.57
C LEU A 140 10.01 3.91 16.21
N GLY A 141 10.53 4.73 17.10
CA GLY A 141 11.88 5.30 17.04
C GLY A 141 12.60 5.12 18.37
N THR A 142 13.93 5.16 18.32
CA THR A 142 14.82 4.92 19.48
C THR A 142 15.80 6.07 19.73
N THR A 143 15.67 7.17 18.99
CA THR A 143 16.57 8.32 19.10
C THR A 143 16.14 9.21 20.24
N GLY A 144 16.98 9.32 21.29
CA GLY A 144 16.67 10.14 22.48
C GLY A 144 15.65 9.51 23.43
N GLY A 145 15.34 8.22 23.27
CA GLY A 145 14.29 7.50 24.00
C GLY A 145 13.40 6.72 23.03
N VAL A 146 12.40 6.01 23.57
CA VAL A 146 11.36 5.38 22.73
C VAL A 146 10.38 6.47 22.30
N THR A 147 10.21 6.63 20.99
CA THR A 147 9.24 7.54 20.37
C THR A 147 8.26 6.77 19.53
N ILE A 148 7.02 7.23 19.48
CA ILE A 148 5.94 6.68 18.66
C ILE A 148 5.51 7.77 17.68
N ASN A 149 5.37 7.42 16.40
CA ASN A 149 4.88 8.28 15.32
C ASN A 149 5.67 9.61 15.22
N GLY A 150 7.00 9.53 15.29
CA GLY A 150 7.91 10.68 15.23
C GLY A 150 8.04 11.48 16.53
N GLY A 151 7.29 11.13 17.58
CA GLY A 151 7.56 11.55 18.96
C GLY A 151 7.40 13.03 19.28
N ASN A 152 6.67 13.80 18.46
CA ASN A 152 6.54 15.24 18.67
C ASN A 152 5.15 15.79 18.34
N ALA A 153 4.87 17.00 18.86
CA ALA A 153 3.57 17.64 18.69
C ALA A 153 3.24 18.05 17.24
N VAL A 154 4.24 18.20 16.37
CA VAL A 154 4.04 18.55 14.95
C VAL A 154 3.55 17.33 14.17
N THR A 155 4.08 16.14 14.49
CA THR A 155 3.56 14.88 13.95
C THR A 155 2.32 14.41 14.73
N GLY A 156 2.08 14.90 15.94
CA GLY A 156 1.03 14.32 16.79
C GLY A 156 1.43 12.98 17.41
N GLY A 157 2.68 12.54 17.23
CA GLY A 157 3.26 11.39 17.92
C GLY A 157 3.60 11.68 19.38
N ALA A 158 4.10 10.67 20.09
CA ALA A 158 4.36 10.73 21.52
C ALA A 158 5.74 10.18 21.89
N THR A 159 6.31 10.68 22.98
CA THR A 159 7.54 10.14 23.59
C THR A 159 7.17 9.35 24.84
N VAL A 160 7.88 8.23 25.07
CA VAL A 160 7.75 7.48 26.32
C VAL A 160 8.42 8.26 27.46
N ALA A 161 7.59 8.74 28.39
CA ALA A 161 8.01 9.46 29.58
C ALA A 161 8.48 8.51 30.69
N THR A 162 7.76 7.42 30.90
CA THR A 162 8.09 6.40 31.91
C THR A 162 8.01 5.01 31.27
N PRO A 163 9.14 4.38 30.93
CA PRO A 163 9.13 3.04 30.33
C PRO A 163 9.01 1.92 31.36
N ASP A 164 8.70 0.72 30.87
CA ASP A 164 8.92 -0.58 31.54
C ASP A 164 8.15 -0.82 32.84
N ILE A 165 6.91 -0.32 32.94
CA ILE A 165 6.02 -0.66 34.05
C ILE A 165 5.48 -2.07 33.84
N SER A 166 5.89 -3.00 34.70
CA SER A 166 5.54 -4.42 34.58
C SER A 166 4.13 -4.71 35.06
N ALA A 167 3.40 -5.52 34.29
CA ALA A 167 2.10 -6.08 34.64
C ALA A 167 2.09 -7.60 34.39
N SER A 168 1.14 -8.33 34.97
CA SER A 168 1.05 -9.78 34.84
C SER A 168 0.79 -10.28 33.42
N ASN A 169 0.11 -9.46 32.62
CA ASN A 169 -0.25 -9.75 31.24
C ASN A 169 0.47 -8.85 30.23
N GLY A 170 1.55 -8.15 30.61
CA GLY A 170 2.31 -7.33 29.67
C GLY A 170 3.18 -6.24 30.29
N VAL A 171 3.43 -5.19 29.52
CA VAL A 171 4.20 -4.01 29.93
C VAL A 171 3.48 -2.73 29.54
N ILE A 172 3.58 -1.72 30.39
CA ILE A 172 3.06 -0.38 30.16
C ILE A 172 4.23 0.59 29.97
N HIS A 173 4.13 1.43 28.94
CA HIS A 173 4.99 2.59 28.69
C HIS A 173 4.14 3.85 28.78
N VAL A 174 4.40 4.70 29.76
CA VAL A 174 3.67 5.97 29.89
C VAL A 174 4.13 6.93 28.81
N ILE A 175 3.21 7.49 28.05
CA ILE A 175 3.49 8.44 26.96
C ILE A 175 2.98 9.84 27.29
N ASP A 176 3.58 10.84 26.64
CA ASP A 176 3.31 12.27 26.89
C ASP A 176 2.19 12.88 26.02
N ARG A 177 1.62 12.12 25.08
CA ARG A 177 0.49 12.51 24.23
C ARG A 177 -0.39 11.32 23.89
N VAL A 178 -1.68 11.57 23.64
CA VAL A 178 -2.60 10.58 23.08
C VAL A 178 -2.27 10.33 21.60
N LEU A 179 -2.13 9.06 21.22
CA LEU A 179 -1.94 8.61 19.84
C LEU A 179 -3.29 8.57 19.12
N LEU A 180 -3.36 9.23 17.97
CA LEU A 180 -4.53 9.17 17.09
C LEU A 180 -4.21 8.30 15.87
N PRO A 181 -5.11 7.39 15.48
CA PRO A 181 -5.00 6.63 14.24
C PRO A 181 -4.73 7.54 13.02
N PRO A 182 -3.63 7.33 12.28
CA PRO A 182 -3.25 8.22 11.19
C PRO A 182 -3.98 7.91 9.88
N THR A 183 -4.26 8.96 9.12
CA THR A 183 -4.52 8.85 7.68
C THR A 183 -3.20 8.69 6.91
N ILE A 184 -3.27 8.38 5.62
CA ILE A 184 -2.09 8.35 4.73
C ILE A 184 -1.37 9.70 4.70
N ALA A 185 -2.11 10.81 4.72
CA ALA A 185 -1.52 12.15 4.76
C ALA A 185 -0.66 12.35 6.02
N ASP A 186 -1.15 11.89 7.18
CA ASP A 186 -0.42 11.94 8.46
C ASP A 186 0.81 11.02 8.44
N MET A 187 0.68 9.82 7.87
CA MET A 187 1.75 8.83 7.82
C MET A 187 3.01 9.29 7.08
N THR A 188 2.88 10.18 6.09
CA THR A 188 4.04 10.78 5.43
C THR A 188 4.94 11.54 6.42
N ALA A 189 4.35 12.17 7.44
CA ALA A 189 5.11 12.83 8.50
C ALA A 189 5.74 11.83 9.47
N TYR A 190 5.03 10.73 9.78
CA TYR A 190 5.45 9.77 10.81
C TYR A 190 6.62 8.92 10.32
N ALA A 191 6.60 8.55 9.04
CA ALA A 191 7.67 7.82 8.37
C ALA A 191 8.87 8.71 8.00
N GLY A 192 8.83 10.01 8.31
CA GLY A 192 9.92 10.94 8.01
C GLY A 192 10.09 11.25 6.51
N LEU A 193 9.04 11.06 5.71
CA LEU A 193 9.04 11.28 4.26
C LEU A 193 8.81 12.76 3.93
N THR A 194 9.72 13.61 4.40
CA THR A 194 9.61 15.08 4.34
C THR A 194 9.49 15.60 2.92
N ASP A 195 10.27 15.05 1.97
CA ASP A 195 10.22 15.49 0.56
C ASP A 195 8.87 15.17 -0.09
N LEU A 196 8.34 13.98 0.15
CA LEU A 196 7.01 13.58 -0.33
C LEU A 196 5.93 14.47 0.28
N ARG A 197 6.00 14.74 1.58
CA ARG A 197 5.04 15.61 2.27
C ARG A 197 5.05 17.02 1.70
N GLU A 198 6.22 17.59 1.44
CA GLU A 198 6.34 18.90 0.79
C GLU A 198 5.71 18.90 -0.61
N ALA A 199 5.93 17.85 -1.39
CA ALA A 199 5.34 17.71 -2.71
C ALA A 199 3.80 17.59 -2.66
N VAL A 200 3.26 16.79 -1.72
CA VAL A 200 1.80 16.64 -1.52
C VAL A 200 1.15 17.96 -1.15
N VAL A 201 1.76 18.74 -0.25
CA VAL A 201 1.28 20.08 0.13
C VAL A 201 1.38 21.05 -1.05
N ALA A 202 2.49 21.04 -1.79
CA ALA A 202 2.67 21.90 -2.96
C ALA A 202 1.68 21.59 -4.11
N ALA A 203 1.20 20.35 -4.18
CA ALA A 203 0.21 19.89 -5.14
C ALA A 203 -1.25 20.00 -4.67
N ASP A 204 -1.49 20.50 -3.44
CA ASP A 204 -2.82 20.59 -2.83
C ASP A 204 -3.55 19.23 -2.73
N LEU A 205 -2.79 18.15 -2.50
CA LEU A 205 -3.31 16.77 -2.41
C LEU A 205 -3.51 16.28 -0.98
N ALA A 206 -3.18 17.09 0.03
CA ALA A 206 -3.27 16.69 1.44
C ALA A 206 -4.70 16.26 1.82
N ASP A 207 -5.71 17.05 1.47
CA ASP A 207 -7.12 16.74 1.73
C ASP A 207 -7.60 15.52 0.93
N THR A 208 -7.06 15.33 -0.29
CA THR A 208 -7.39 14.16 -1.12
C THR A 208 -6.88 12.87 -0.48
N LEU A 209 -5.62 12.87 -0.01
CA LEU A 209 -5.00 11.72 0.64
C LEU A 209 -5.41 11.54 2.10
N GLY A 210 -5.96 12.56 2.74
CA GLY A 210 -6.61 12.48 4.06
C GLY A 210 -8.09 12.11 3.98
N GLY A 211 -8.67 12.08 2.78
CA GLY A 211 -10.08 11.81 2.54
C GLY A 211 -10.47 10.33 2.66
N ALA A 212 -11.70 10.04 2.24
CA ALA A 212 -12.25 8.68 2.26
C ALA A 212 -11.49 7.78 1.27
N GLY A 213 -10.90 6.70 1.79
CA GLY A 213 -10.23 5.66 1.01
C GLY A 213 -11.13 4.44 0.74
N PRO A 214 -10.55 3.23 0.58
CA PRO A 214 -9.14 2.92 0.82
C PRO A 214 -8.24 3.31 -0.36
N PHE A 215 -7.05 3.83 -0.05
CA PHE A 215 -5.98 4.05 -1.03
C PHE A 215 -4.81 3.10 -0.79
N THR A 216 -3.99 2.92 -1.83
CA THR A 216 -2.62 2.41 -1.69
C THR A 216 -1.67 3.46 -2.22
N VAL A 217 -0.75 3.92 -1.38
CA VAL A 217 0.25 4.92 -1.77
C VAL A 217 1.64 4.31 -1.77
N PHE A 218 2.30 4.36 -2.92
CA PHE A 218 3.70 4.00 -3.07
C PHE A 218 4.55 5.22 -2.74
N ALA A 219 5.00 5.33 -1.51
CA ALA A 219 5.62 6.54 -0.98
C ALA A 219 7.15 6.52 -1.18
N PRO A 220 7.74 7.36 -2.04
CA PRO A 220 9.18 7.42 -2.21
C PRO A 220 9.91 7.86 -0.93
N THR A 221 11.05 7.23 -0.64
CA THR A 221 11.99 7.73 0.39
C THR A 221 12.54 9.11 0.02
N ASN A 222 13.01 9.89 1.00
CA ASN A 222 13.67 11.18 0.71
C ASN A 222 14.88 11.01 -0.23
N ALA A 223 15.64 9.91 -0.08
CA ALA A 223 16.80 9.61 -0.93
C ALA A 223 16.42 9.31 -2.40
N ALA A 224 15.16 8.94 -2.65
CA ALA A 224 14.66 8.71 -4.00
C ALA A 224 14.42 10.00 -4.79
N PHE A 225 14.27 11.14 -4.11
CA PHE A 225 14.06 12.42 -4.79
C PHE A 225 15.39 12.93 -5.35
N PRO A 226 15.48 13.21 -6.67
CA PRO A 226 16.72 13.67 -7.27
C PRO A 226 17.11 15.07 -6.77
N ASP A 227 18.36 15.22 -6.35
CA ASP A 227 18.95 16.53 -6.04
C ASP A 227 19.06 17.39 -7.30
N GLY A 228 18.48 18.60 -7.28
CA GLY A 228 18.74 19.63 -8.30
C GLY A 228 18.06 19.46 -9.65
N GLY A 229 17.06 18.59 -9.78
CA GLY A 229 16.18 18.50 -10.96
C GLY A 229 15.06 19.56 -10.95
N GLU A 230 14.57 19.94 -12.13
CA GLU A 230 13.37 20.78 -12.24
C GLU A 230 12.16 19.97 -11.78
N ARG A 231 11.64 20.28 -10.58
CA ARG A 231 10.43 19.64 -10.06
C ARG A 231 9.23 20.17 -10.84
N PRO A 232 8.33 19.30 -11.34
CA PRO A 232 7.09 19.77 -11.95
C PRO A 232 6.29 20.58 -10.91
N THR A 233 5.45 21.50 -11.39
CA THR A 233 4.62 22.37 -10.55
C THR A 233 3.17 22.31 -11.00
N GLY A 234 2.23 22.66 -10.10
CA GLY A 234 0.80 22.68 -10.42
C GLY A 234 0.28 21.30 -10.84
N ASP A 235 -0.57 21.26 -11.86
CA ASP A 235 -1.26 20.04 -12.30
C ASP A 235 -0.30 18.90 -12.69
N ALA A 236 0.87 19.23 -13.24
CA ALA A 236 1.88 18.23 -13.58
C ALA A 236 2.46 17.54 -12.34
N LEU A 237 2.64 18.28 -11.24
CA LEU A 237 3.07 17.71 -9.96
C LEU A 237 1.96 16.86 -9.36
N ALA A 238 0.72 17.37 -9.36
CA ALA A 238 -0.43 16.62 -8.85
C ALA A 238 -0.59 15.29 -9.58
N ASN A 239 -0.58 15.29 -10.92
CA ASN A 239 -0.69 14.06 -11.69
C ASN A 239 0.50 13.10 -11.47
N ARG A 240 1.72 13.61 -11.28
CA ARG A 240 2.88 12.77 -10.91
C ARG A 240 2.66 12.09 -9.56
N LEU A 241 2.16 12.81 -8.56
CA LEU A 241 1.90 12.25 -7.24
C LEU A 241 0.75 11.25 -7.28
N LEU A 242 -0.33 11.54 -8.01
CA LEU A 242 -1.43 10.61 -8.23
C LEU A 242 -1.01 9.33 -8.96
N TYR A 243 0.14 9.32 -9.65
CA TYR A 243 0.67 8.11 -10.26
C TYR A 243 1.21 7.12 -9.22
N HIS A 244 1.56 7.61 -8.02
CA HIS A 244 1.95 6.79 -6.90
C HIS A 244 0.75 6.23 -6.11
N VAL A 245 -0.48 6.54 -6.53
CA VAL A 245 -1.69 6.21 -5.80
C VAL A 245 -2.54 5.24 -6.59
N VAL A 246 -2.99 4.17 -5.95
CA VAL A 246 -4.07 3.30 -6.44
C VAL A 246 -5.31 3.56 -5.60
N GLY A 247 -6.46 3.72 -6.26
CA GLY A 247 -7.76 3.97 -5.61
C GLY A 247 -8.40 2.73 -4.97
N ALA A 248 -7.59 1.88 -4.35
CA ALA A 248 -8.00 0.69 -3.61
C ALA A 248 -6.95 0.35 -2.55
N GLY A 249 -7.35 -0.33 -1.48
CA GLY A 249 -6.43 -0.88 -0.48
C GLY A 249 -5.84 -2.21 -0.95
N VAL A 250 -4.54 -2.23 -1.20
CA VAL A 250 -3.80 -3.38 -1.74
C VAL A 250 -2.63 -3.67 -0.81
N PRO A 251 -2.79 -4.56 0.18
CA PRO A 251 -1.68 -5.03 0.98
C PRO A 251 -0.70 -5.83 0.11
N SER A 252 0.54 -5.97 0.57
CA SER A 252 1.62 -6.66 -0.16
C SER A 252 1.28 -8.12 -0.49
N SER A 253 0.44 -8.74 0.34
CA SER A 253 -0.05 -10.11 0.18
C SER A 253 -1.10 -10.28 -0.92
N ALA A 254 -1.71 -9.19 -1.40
CA ALA A 254 -2.78 -9.18 -2.38
C ALA A 254 -2.44 -8.37 -3.64
N VAL A 255 -1.15 -8.10 -3.88
CA VAL A 255 -0.69 -7.32 -5.03
C VAL A 255 -1.06 -8.02 -6.34
N PRO A 256 -1.86 -7.40 -7.23
CA PRO A 256 -2.16 -7.94 -8.54
C PRO A 256 -0.94 -7.81 -9.47
N ALA A 257 -0.93 -8.46 -10.63
CA ALA A 257 0.13 -8.25 -11.62
C ALA A 257 0.15 -6.80 -12.18
N ARG A 258 -0.99 -6.10 -12.10
CA ARG A 258 -1.14 -4.71 -12.53
C ARG A 258 -2.28 -4.02 -11.78
N ALA A 259 -2.22 -2.70 -11.69
CA ALA A 259 -3.34 -1.87 -11.26
C ALA A 259 -3.38 -0.55 -12.04
N ASN A 260 -4.51 0.14 -11.95
CA ASN A 260 -4.64 1.49 -12.47
C ASN A 260 -4.30 2.48 -11.37
N ALA A 261 -3.39 3.42 -11.67
CA ALA A 261 -3.12 4.56 -10.82
C ALA A 261 -4.28 5.57 -10.90
N VAL A 262 -4.38 6.46 -9.91
CA VAL A 262 -5.35 7.56 -9.91
C VAL A 262 -4.99 8.59 -10.99
N ALA A 263 -3.70 8.75 -11.31
CA ALA A 263 -3.24 9.60 -12.40
C ALA A 263 -3.76 9.18 -13.76
N THR A 264 -4.01 10.16 -14.63
CA THR A 264 -4.51 9.94 -15.98
C THR A 264 -3.53 10.47 -17.03
N ASN A 265 -3.62 9.92 -18.24
CA ASN A 265 -2.97 10.48 -19.42
C ASN A 265 -3.82 11.58 -20.07
N GLU A 266 -3.32 12.19 -21.15
CA GLU A 266 -4.05 13.25 -21.89
C GLU A 266 -5.41 12.78 -22.45
N ALA A 267 -5.54 11.48 -22.72
CA ALA A 267 -6.79 10.87 -23.18
C ALA A 267 -7.79 10.61 -22.03
N GLY A 268 -7.44 10.94 -20.78
CA GLY A 268 -8.28 10.74 -19.60
C GLY A 268 -8.30 9.31 -19.08
N ASN A 269 -7.47 8.41 -19.61
CA ASN A 269 -7.38 7.04 -19.12
C ASN A 269 -6.40 6.95 -17.95
N ASN A 270 -6.76 6.16 -16.94
CA ASN A 270 -5.87 5.90 -15.79
C ASN A 270 -4.59 5.21 -16.25
N LEU A 271 -3.45 5.77 -15.86
CA LEU A 271 -2.14 5.19 -16.16
C LEU A 271 -1.98 3.84 -15.45
N THR A 272 -1.27 2.92 -16.08
CA THR A 272 -1.07 1.57 -15.55
C THR A 272 0.21 1.51 -14.69
N LEU A 273 0.11 0.78 -13.58
CA LEU A 273 1.23 0.31 -12.77
C LEU A 273 1.37 -1.19 -12.98
N LEU A 274 2.59 -1.65 -13.24
CA LEU A 274 2.93 -3.08 -13.25
C LEU A 274 3.60 -3.45 -11.94
N PHE A 275 3.28 -4.63 -11.43
CA PHE A 275 3.90 -5.16 -10.23
C PHE A 275 4.66 -6.44 -10.54
N ASP A 276 5.83 -6.56 -9.95
CA ASP A 276 6.62 -7.79 -9.93
C ASP A 276 6.70 -8.30 -8.50
N THR A 277 6.44 -9.59 -8.31
CA THR A 277 6.50 -10.28 -7.01
C THR A 277 7.55 -11.40 -6.98
N SER A 278 8.39 -11.50 -8.03
CA SER A 278 9.36 -12.59 -8.21
C SER A 278 10.53 -12.54 -7.23
N ALA A 279 10.90 -11.34 -6.75
CA ALA A 279 12.04 -11.10 -5.86
C ALA A 279 11.70 -10.12 -4.72
N GLY A 280 10.48 -10.20 -4.19
CA GLY A 280 9.88 -9.15 -3.36
C GLY A 280 8.88 -8.34 -4.19
N VAL A 281 8.22 -7.36 -3.58
CA VAL A 281 7.26 -6.50 -4.31
C VAL A 281 8.02 -5.34 -4.93
N ALA A 282 7.92 -5.20 -6.25
CA ALA A 282 8.37 -4.04 -6.99
C ALA A 282 7.22 -3.45 -7.81
N VAL A 283 7.19 -2.13 -7.93
CA VAL A 283 6.22 -1.39 -8.75
C VAL A 283 6.97 -0.67 -9.87
N ASN A 284 6.64 -0.98 -11.12
CA ASN A 284 7.36 -0.54 -12.32
C ASN A 284 8.89 -0.74 -12.25
N GLY A 285 9.35 -1.80 -11.59
CA GLY A 285 10.77 -2.09 -11.39
C GLY A 285 11.46 -1.27 -10.28
N ILE A 286 10.69 -0.52 -9.48
CA ILE A 286 11.16 0.15 -8.25
C ILE A 286 10.78 -0.72 -7.05
N ASP A 287 11.73 -1.00 -6.17
CA ASP A 287 11.54 -1.93 -5.07
C ASP A 287 10.76 -1.29 -3.90
N VAL A 288 9.87 -2.07 -3.29
CA VAL A 288 9.23 -1.72 -2.02
C VAL A 288 10.20 -2.05 -0.88
N VAL A 289 10.71 -1.01 -0.22
CA VAL A 289 11.65 -1.13 0.91
C VAL A 289 10.96 -1.28 2.25
N LEU A 290 9.70 -0.85 2.36
CA LEU A 290 8.87 -1.07 3.53
C LEU A 290 7.42 -1.24 3.10
N ALA A 291 6.85 -2.42 3.29
CA ALA A 291 5.49 -2.72 2.90
C ALA A 291 4.52 -2.61 4.08
N ASP A 292 3.24 -2.53 3.76
CA ASP A 292 2.11 -2.73 4.69
C ASP A 292 2.07 -1.76 5.87
N VAL A 293 2.34 -0.48 5.62
CA VAL A 293 2.14 0.56 6.65
C VAL A 293 0.67 0.97 6.66
N GLY A 294 -0.11 0.36 7.56
CA GLY A 294 -1.56 0.51 7.65
C GLY A 294 -2.01 1.85 8.23
N CYS A 295 -2.98 2.47 7.55
CA CYS A 295 -3.62 3.74 7.91
C CYS A 295 -5.15 3.55 7.99
N THR A 296 -5.85 4.53 8.56
CA THR A 296 -7.32 4.51 8.65
C THR A 296 -8.01 4.54 7.28
N ASN A 297 -7.37 5.15 6.28
CA ASN A 297 -7.92 5.31 4.93
C ASN A 297 -7.10 4.59 3.84
N GLY A 298 -6.29 3.59 4.21
CA GLY A 298 -5.56 2.78 3.24
C GLY A 298 -4.22 2.26 3.75
N VAL A 299 -3.33 1.94 2.83
CA VAL A 299 -2.00 1.38 3.11
C VAL A 299 -0.91 2.16 2.37
N VAL A 300 0.24 2.31 3.02
CA VAL A 300 1.44 2.91 2.44
C VAL A 300 2.51 1.85 2.24
N HIS A 301 3.10 1.81 1.04
CA HIS A 301 4.29 1.04 0.72
C HIS A 301 5.41 2.01 0.40
N VAL A 302 6.49 2.02 1.20
CA VAL A 302 7.64 2.88 0.95
C VAL A 302 8.51 2.27 -0.15
N ILE A 303 8.89 3.08 -1.14
CA ILE A 303 9.68 2.67 -2.30
C ILE A 303 11.01 3.44 -2.39
N ASP A 304 12.02 2.85 -3.01
CA ASP A 304 13.37 3.43 -3.14
C ASP A 304 13.57 4.33 -4.37
N GLY A 305 12.51 4.59 -5.14
CA GLY A 305 12.53 5.44 -6.32
C GLY A 305 11.24 6.26 -6.47
N VAL A 306 11.29 7.33 -7.26
CA VAL A 306 10.08 8.09 -7.63
C VAL A 306 9.47 7.44 -8.88
N LEU A 307 8.19 7.07 -8.82
CA LEU A 307 7.45 6.56 -9.98
C LEU A 307 7.26 7.67 -11.01
N LEU A 308 7.74 7.42 -12.22
CA LEU A 308 7.57 8.30 -13.35
C LEU A 308 6.53 7.67 -14.30
N PRO A 309 5.43 8.37 -14.65
CA PRO A 309 4.54 7.92 -15.72
C PRO A 309 5.33 7.54 -16.97
N PRO A 310 5.30 6.26 -17.39
CA PRO A 310 6.11 5.78 -18.49
C PRO A 310 5.53 6.23 -19.83
N THR A 311 6.40 6.46 -20.80
CA THR A 311 6.04 6.46 -22.24
C THR A 311 5.92 5.03 -22.75
N VAL A 312 5.50 4.84 -24.02
CA VAL A 312 5.53 3.53 -24.68
C VAL A 312 6.91 2.85 -24.57
N ILE A 313 8.00 3.62 -24.70
CA ILE A 313 9.36 3.07 -24.69
C ILE A 313 9.75 2.66 -23.27
N ASP A 314 9.48 3.51 -22.28
CA ASP A 314 9.77 3.19 -20.89
C ASP A 314 9.04 1.93 -20.46
N MET A 315 7.79 1.77 -20.93
CA MET A 315 6.96 0.62 -20.63
C MET A 315 7.53 -0.68 -21.20
N ALA A 316 8.22 -0.65 -22.34
CA ALA A 316 8.90 -1.84 -22.85
C ALA A 316 10.03 -2.29 -21.90
N GLY A 317 10.78 -1.34 -21.32
CA GLY A 317 11.79 -1.63 -20.30
C GLY A 317 11.16 -2.17 -19.01
N ILE A 318 10.14 -1.49 -18.50
CA ILE A 318 9.44 -1.86 -17.26
C ILE A 318 8.77 -3.25 -17.37
N ALA A 319 8.18 -3.56 -18.52
CA ALA A 319 7.57 -4.87 -18.77
C ALA A 319 8.60 -5.98 -19.06
N GLY A 320 9.91 -5.69 -19.00
CA GLY A 320 10.98 -6.66 -19.23
C GLY A 320 11.12 -7.11 -20.69
N LEU A 321 10.60 -6.33 -21.65
CA LEU A 321 10.63 -6.63 -23.09
C LEU A 321 12.00 -6.29 -23.71
N THR A 322 13.05 -6.91 -23.19
CA THR A 322 14.45 -6.68 -23.60
C THR A 322 14.70 -6.89 -25.09
N SER A 323 14.00 -7.84 -25.72
CA SER A 323 14.12 -8.11 -27.16
C SER A 323 13.51 -6.99 -28.00
N LEU A 324 12.36 -6.45 -27.56
CA LEU A 324 11.73 -5.28 -28.18
C LEU A 324 12.63 -4.04 -28.04
N ALA A 325 13.20 -3.81 -26.86
CA ALA A 325 14.15 -2.73 -26.62
C ALA A 325 15.38 -2.83 -27.55
N ALA A 326 15.93 -4.04 -27.74
CA ALA A 326 17.03 -4.27 -28.68
C ALA A 326 16.62 -4.00 -30.14
N ALA A 327 15.40 -4.40 -30.53
CA ALA A 327 14.88 -4.13 -31.86
C ALA A 327 14.70 -2.62 -32.12
N ILE A 328 14.22 -1.86 -31.13
CA ILE A 328 14.11 -0.39 -31.21
C ILE A 328 15.48 0.24 -31.42
N GLY A 329 16.50 -0.18 -30.65
CA GLY A 329 17.87 0.31 -30.81
C GLY A 329 18.46 0.02 -32.19
N ARG A 330 18.17 -1.15 -32.78
CA ARG A 330 18.53 -1.46 -34.17
C ARG A 330 17.82 -0.56 -35.17
N ALA A 331 16.52 -0.36 -35.01
CA ALA A 331 15.73 0.47 -35.91
C ALA A 331 16.22 1.93 -35.90
N ASP A 332 16.64 2.47 -34.76
CA ASP A 332 17.18 3.83 -34.70
C ASP A 332 18.48 4.02 -35.46
N ASN A 333 19.33 2.98 -35.56
CA ASN A 333 20.55 3.03 -36.38
C ASN A 333 20.25 3.23 -37.88
N SER A 334 19.03 2.92 -38.32
CA SER A 334 18.59 3.19 -39.70
C SER A 334 18.26 4.66 -39.98
N GLY A 335 18.17 5.50 -38.94
CA GLY A 335 17.71 6.88 -39.03
C GLY A 335 16.18 7.03 -39.13
N ALA A 336 15.42 5.95 -38.96
CA ALA A 336 13.96 5.96 -38.95
C ALA A 336 13.38 6.71 -37.73
N GLY A 337 14.15 6.86 -36.65
CA GLY A 337 13.77 7.65 -35.47
C GLY A 337 12.55 7.08 -34.72
N ILE A 338 12.43 5.76 -34.64
CA ILE A 338 11.29 5.11 -33.99
C ILE A 338 11.29 5.40 -32.49
N ALA A 339 12.45 5.45 -31.84
CA ALA A 339 12.47 5.86 -30.44
C ALA A 339 12.08 7.33 -30.25
N ALA A 340 12.46 8.21 -31.18
CA ALA A 340 12.02 9.61 -31.12
C ALA A 340 10.50 9.74 -31.33
N LEU A 341 9.90 8.89 -32.16
CA LEU A 341 8.45 8.84 -32.36
C LEU A 341 7.73 8.35 -31.10
N LEU A 342 8.16 7.21 -30.54
CA LEU A 342 7.49 6.52 -29.44
C LEU A 342 7.81 7.07 -28.05
N SER A 343 8.83 7.92 -27.91
CA SER A 343 9.09 8.67 -26.67
C SER A 343 8.13 9.84 -26.51
N GLY A 344 7.62 10.40 -27.61
CA GLY A 344 6.76 11.60 -27.53
C GLY A 344 7.48 12.88 -27.08
N ASP A 345 8.80 12.85 -26.89
CA ASP A 345 9.61 13.96 -26.35
C ASP A 345 9.82 15.13 -27.33
N ALA A 346 9.40 15.00 -28.59
CA ALA A 346 9.47 16.10 -29.54
C ALA A 346 8.23 17.01 -29.42
N PRO A 347 8.39 18.35 -29.36
CA PRO A 347 7.28 19.29 -29.41
C PRO A 347 6.40 19.05 -30.65
N GLY A 348 5.11 18.74 -30.45
CA GLY A 348 4.18 18.40 -31.53
C GLY A 348 4.20 16.92 -31.96
N SER A 349 4.86 16.05 -31.20
CA SER A 349 4.74 14.59 -31.38
C SER A 349 3.28 14.15 -31.26
N ALA A 350 2.90 13.19 -32.10
CA ALA A 350 1.60 12.53 -31.98
C ALA A 350 1.47 11.90 -30.60
N THR A 351 0.34 12.11 -29.95
CA THR A 351 -0.07 11.37 -28.75
C THR A 351 -1.22 10.44 -29.12
N GLY A 352 -1.46 9.41 -28.32
CA GLY A 352 -2.51 8.43 -28.58
C GLY A 352 -2.07 7.25 -29.44
N PHE A 353 -0.79 6.88 -29.37
CA PHE A 353 -0.32 5.66 -30.03
C PHE A 353 -1.06 4.43 -29.53
N THR A 354 -1.30 3.48 -30.43
CA THR A 354 -1.68 2.11 -30.08
C THR A 354 -0.56 1.21 -30.56
N VAL A 355 0.17 0.61 -29.62
CA VAL A 355 1.35 -0.18 -29.92
C VAL A 355 1.13 -1.62 -29.53
N PHE A 356 1.41 -2.53 -30.45
CA PHE A 356 1.40 -3.96 -30.22
C PHE A 356 2.83 -4.42 -29.92
N ALA A 357 3.10 -4.77 -28.67
CA ALA A 357 4.45 -5.06 -28.20
C ALA A 357 4.69 -6.57 -28.08
N PRO A 358 5.52 -7.21 -28.91
CA PRO A 358 5.78 -8.64 -28.81
C PRO A 358 6.60 -9.01 -27.57
N THR A 359 6.35 -10.19 -26.99
CA THR A 359 7.14 -10.74 -25.87
C THR A 359 8.55 -11.16 -26.30
N ASN A 360 9.46 -11.37 -25.33
CA ASN A 360 10.79 -11.94 -25.62
C ASN A 360 10.70 -13.33 -26.27
N ASP A 361 9.73 -14.15 -25.86
CA ASP A 361 9.50 -15.47 -26.46
C ASP A 361 9.06 -15.36 -27.93
N ALA A 362 8.25 -14.35 -28.26
CA ALA A 362 7.87 -14.05 -29.64
C ALA A 362 9.10 -13.75 -30.51
N PHE A 363 10.01 -12.91 -30.01
CA PHE A 363 11.27 -12.60 -30.70
C PHE A 363 12.17 -13.84 -30.82
N ALA A 364 12.29 -14.64 -29.75
CA ALA A 364 13.08 -15.87 -29.76
C ALA A 364 12.58 -16.87 -30.81
N ALA A 365 11.26 -16.97 -31.00
CA ALA A 365 10.65 -17.85 -32.00
C ALA A 365 11.04 -17.46 -33.44
N ILE A 366 11.30 -16.17 -33.71
CA ILE A 366 11.67 -15.67 -35.04
C ILE A 366 13.12 -15.16 -35.11
N GLN A 367 13.99 -15.53 -34.17
CA GLN A 367 15.33 -14.97 -34.03
C GLN A 367 16.14 -15.04 -35.34
N SER A 368 16.09 -16.18 -36.04
CA SER A 368 16.79 -16.36 -37.32
C SER A 368 16.33 -15.38 -38.41
N THR A 369 15.04 -15.02 -38.41
CA THR A 369 14.50 -14.01 -39.31
C THR A 369 15.01 -12.64 -38.90
N VAL A 370 14.91 -12.28 -37.61
CA VAL A 370 15.36 -10.98 -37.07
C VAL A 370 16.84 -10.73 -37.36
N ASP A 371 17.68 -11.74 -37.23
CA ASP A 371 19.12 -11.67 -37.50
C ASP A 371 19.43 -11.47 -38.99
N SER A 372 18.52 -11.88 -39.89
CA SER A 372 18.68 -11.71 -41.34
C SER A 372 18.24 -10.34 -41.85
N LEU A 373 17.45 -9.59 -41.06
CA LEU A 373 16.91 -8.30 -41.46
C LEU A 373 17.97 -7.19 -41.34
N THR A 374 17.93 -6.23 -42.26
CA THR A 374 18.63 -4.96 -42.11
C THR A 374 17.96 -4.08 -41.06
N ASP A 375 18.69 -3.10 -40.52
CA ASP A 375 18.14 -2.17 -39.53
C ASP A 375 16.94 -1.36 -40.06
N ALA A 376 16.93 -1.04 -41.36
CA ALA A 376 15.79 -0.39 -42.02
C ALA A 376 14.56 -1.33 -42.11
N GLN A 377 14.78 -2.63 -42.36
CA GLN A 377 13.69 -3.61 -42.34
C GLN A 377 13.16 -3.83 -40.93
N VAL A 378 14.03 -3.86 -39.91
CA VAL A 378 13.58 -3.90 -38.50
C VAL A 378 12.72 -2.67 -38.19
N ALA A 379 13.09 -1.49 -38.67
CA ALA A 379 12.28 -0.29 -38.52
C ALA A 379 10.89 -0.43 -39.18
N GLN A 380 10.81 -1.04 -40.36
CA GLN A 380 9.52 -1.32 -41.02
C GLN A 380 8.67 -2.30 -40.21
N VAL A 381 9.27 -3.37 -39.69
CA VAL A 381 8.57 -4.33 -38.80
C VAL A 381 8.02 -3.61 -37.58
N LEU A 382 8.80 -2.75 -36.92
CA LEU A 382 8.31 -2.01 -35.75
C LEU A 382 7.21 -1.00 -36.10
N GLN A 383 7.29 -0.31 -37.24
CA GLN A 383 6.21 0.57 -37.71
C GLN A 383 4.90 -0.19 -37.99
N TYR A 384 5.00 -1.46 -38.40
CA TYR A 384 3.84 -2.32 -38.59
C TYR A 384 3.14 -2.72 -37.28
N HIS A 385 3.85 -2.66 -36.15
CA HIS A 385 3.28 -2.92 -34.82
C HIS A 385 2.60 -1.69 -34.19
N VAL A 386 2.64 -0.54 -34.86
CA VAL A 386 2.03 0.71 -34.38
C VAL A 386 0.84 1.02 -35.27
N LEU A 387 -0.34 1.29 -34.69
CA LEU A 387 -1.46 1.79 -35.49
C LEU A 387 -1.19 3.20 -35.97
N ASP A 388 -1.67 3.53 -37.18
CA ASP A 388 -1.50 4.87 -37.75
C ASP A 388 -2.29 5.92 -36.94
N PRO A 389 -1.62 6.83 -36.21
CA PRO A 389 -2.29 7.86 -35.42
C PRO A 389 -3.08 8.86 -36.27
N ALA A 390 -2.85 8.93 -37.60
CA ALA A 390 -3.68 9.74 -38.49
C ALA A 390 -5.09 9.16 -38.71
N THR A 391 -5.27 7.86 -38.49
CA THR A 391 -6.55 7.16 -38.71
C THR A 391 -7.39 7.04 -37.45
N PHE A 392 -6.80 7.22 -36.27
CA PHE A 392 -7.47 7.10 -34.98
C PHE A 392 -7.38 8.39 -34.18
N THR A 393 -8.52 8.93 -33.76
CA THR A 393 -8.59 10.17 -32.97
C THR A 393 -8.27 9.97 -31.49
N ALA A 394 -8.11 8.70 -31.06
CA ALA A 394 -7.76 8.29 -29.70
C ALA A 394 -7.09 6.91 -29.73
N PRO A 395 -6.27 6.56 -28.73
CA PRO A 395 -5.69 5.22 -28.63
C PRO A 395 -6.78 4.15 -28.53
N VAL A 396 -6.59 3.03 -29.25
CA VAL A 396 -7.57 1.95 -29.38
C VAL A 396 -7.38 0.95 -28.26
N LEU A 397 -8.38 0.87 -27.38
CA LEU A 397 -8.43 -0.14 -26.31
C LEU A 397 -8.87 -1.50 -26.86
N SER A 398 -8.61 -2.56 -26.10
CA SER A 398 -8.98 -3.93 -26.47
C SER A 398 -10.50 -4.09 -26.66
N SER A 399 -11.30 -3.34 -25.91
CA SER A 399 -12.76 -3.26 -26.04
C SER A 399 -13.22 -2.51 -27.29
N GLY A 400 -12.35 -1.68 -27.88
CA GLY A 400 -12.58 -0.97 -29.13
C GLY A 400 -12.10 -1.74 -30.37
N LEU A 401 -11.41 -2.87 -30.19
CA LEU A 401 -11.02 -3.74 -31.29
C LEU A 401 -12.25 -4.44 -31.89
N ALA A 402 -12.36 -4.39 -33.22
CA ALA A 402 -13.41 -5.04 -33.98
C ALA A 402 -12.83 -5.83 -35.14
N ASN A 403 -13.54 -6.87 -35.58
CA ASN A 403 -13.12 -7.65 -36.75
C ASN A 403 -12.96 -6.75 -37.97
N GLY A 404 -11.79 -6.82 -38.61
CA GLY A 404 -11.49 -6.07 -39.82
C GLY A 404 -10.05 -5.61 -39.92
N ASP A 405 -9.76 -4.80 -40.93
CA ASP A 405 -8.41 -4.31 -41.21
C ASP A 405 -8.17 -2.95 -40.55
N VAL A 406 -7.00 -2.81 -39.93
CA VAL A 406 -6.52 -1.57 -39.30
C VAL A 406 -5.26 -1.09 -40.00
N GLN A 407 -5.14 0.23 -40.18
CA GLN A 407 -3.96 0.84 -40.79
C GLN A 407 -2.83 0.94 -39.76
N THR A 408 -1.65 0.47 -40.16
CA THR A 408 -0.43 0.58 -39.36
C THR A 408 0.38 1.81 -39.79
N ALA A 409 1.32 2.26 -38.95
CA ALA A 409 2.20 3.38 -39.26
C ALA A 409 3.13 3.11 -40.44
N LEU A 410 3.33 1.84 -40.82
CA LEU A 410 4.02 1.45 -42.05
C LEU A 410 3.18 1.75 -43.32
N GLY A 411 1.88 2.00 -43.18
CA GLY A 411 0.91 2.16 -44.28
C GLY A 411 0.40 0.83 -44.86
N GLN A 412 0.72 -0.29 -44.23
CA GLN A 412 0.12 -1.60 -44.52
C GLN A 412 -1.04 -1.88 -43.56
N THR A 413 -1.97 -2.73 -43.97
CA THR A 413 -3.09 -3.17 -43.13
C THR A 413 -2.74 -4.41 -42.33
N ALA A 414 -3.04 -4.39 -41.02
CA ALA A 414 -3.08 -5.59 -40.20
C ALA A 414 -4.54 -6.02 -39.99
N THR A 415 -4.82 -7.32 -39.96
CA THR A 415 -6.19 -7.84 -39.75
C THR A 415 -6.42 -8.19 -38.28
N VAL A 416 -7.44 -7.58 -37.67
CA VAL A 416 -7.88 -7.90 -36.30
C VAL A 416 -8.96 -8.97 -36.35
N ASP A 417 -8.80 -10.04 -35.57
CA ASP A 417 -9.81 -11.07 -35.35
C ASP A 417 -10.10 -11.24 -33.85
N VAL A 418 -11.23 -10.68 -33.42
CA VAL A 418 -11.79 -10.81 -32.06
C VAL A 418 -12.77 -11.98 -31.93
N SER A 419 -12.98 -12.78 -32.99
CA SER A 419 -13.84 -13.97 -32.95
C SER A 419 -13.15 -15.19 -32.32
N VAL A 420 -11.84 -15.12 -32.16
CA VAL A 420 -10.98 -16.12 -31.52
C VAL A 420 -10.61 -15.70 -30.09
N THR A 421 -10.29 -16.68 -29.23
CA THR A 421 -9.92 -16.45 -27.83
C THR A 421 -8.54 -17.08 -27.54
N PRO A 422 -7.51 -16.28 -27.23
CA PRO A 422 -7.50 -14.81 -27.18
C PRO A 422 -7.63 -14.18 -28.58
N PRO A 423 -8.07 -12.90 -28.68
CA PRO A 423 -8.08 -12.15 -29.94
C PRO A 423 -6.70 -12.17 -30.62
N THR A 424 -6.70 -12.05 -31.95
CA THR A 424 -5.46 -12.01 -32.73
C THR A 424 -5.38 -10.76 -33.58
N ILE A 425 -4.16 -10.29 -33.82
CA ILE A 425 -3.85 -9.20 -34.73
C ILE A 425 -2.80 -9.70 -35.70
N ASP A 426 -3.18 -9.79 -36.97
CA ASP A 426 -2.40 -10.43 -38.03
C ASP A 426 -1.97 -11.88 -37.66
N GLY A 427 -2.88 -12.60 -37.00
CA GLY A 427 -2.63 -13.94 -36.47
C GLY A 427 -1.81 -14.00 -35.17
N ALA A 428 -1.22 -12.89 -34.72
CA ALA A 428 -0.50 -12.82 -33.44
C ALA A 428 -1.49 -12.72 -32.27
N ALA A 429 -1.43 -13.69 -31.35
CA ALA A 429 -2.36 -13.73 -30.22
C ALA A 429 -1.99 -12.67 -29.16
N VAL A 430 -3.00 -11.96 -28.65
CA VAL A 430 -2.81 -11.01 -27.55
C VAL A 430 -2.58 -11.74 -26.23
N VAL A 431 -1.76 -11.17 -25.34
CA VAL A 431 -1.52 -11.67 -23.99
C VAL A 431 -2.55 -11.03 -23.04
N PRO A 432 -3.57 -11.76 -22.57
CA PRO A 432 -4.72 -11.13 -21.88
C PRO A 432 -4.37 -10.38 -20.60
N SER A 433 -3.32 -10.80 -19.88
CA SER A 433 -2.84 -10.15 -18.65
C SER A 433 -2.16 -8.79 -18.91
N LEU A 434 -1.75 -8.50 -20.14
CA LEU A 434 -0.96 -7.33 -20.53
C LEU A 434 -1.58 -6.56 -21.71
N LEU A 435 -2.91 -6.53 -21.76
CA LEU A 435 -3.71 -5.67 -22.65
C LEU A 435 -4.01 -4.31 -22.00
N ASP A 436 -4.24 -3.27 -22.80
CA ASP A 436 -4.64 -1.95 -22.32
C ASP A 436 -3.69 -1.34 -21.27
N ILE A 437 -2.38 -1.47 -21.49
CA ILE A 437 -1.39 -0.81 -20.63
C ILE A 437 -1.36 0.67 -21.03
N HIS A 438 -1.93 1.52 -20.18
CA HIS A 438 -2.02 2.95 -20.43
C HIS A 438 -0.72 3.64 -20.01
N VAL A 439 -0.12 4.32 -20.97
CA VAL A 439 1.11 5.10 -20.83
C VAL A 439 0.82 6.57 -21.13
N THR A 440 1.78 7.46 -20.91
CA THR A 440 1.59 8.91 -21.06
C THR A 440 1.18 9.31 -22.47
N ASN A 441 1.75 8.65 -23.48
CA ASN A 441 1.57 9.00 -24.89
C ASN A 441 0.76 7.97 -25.69
N GLY A 442 0.09 7.00 -25.04
CA GLY A 442 -0.68 5.97 -25.76
C GLY A 442 -1.15 4.80 -24.91
N VAL A 443 -1.41 3.68 -25.60
CA VAL A 443 -1.74 2.38 -25.04
C VAL A 443 -0.86 1.30 -25.65
N VAL A 444 -0.43 0.35 -24.82
CA VAL A 444 0.37 -0.81 -25.22
C VAL A 444 -0.43 -2.08 -25.01
N HIS A 445 -0.44 -2.94 -26.03
CA HIS A 445 -1.03 -4.28 -26.00
C HIS A 445 0.07 -5.30 -26.24
N VAL A 446 0.31 -6.19 -25.29
CA VAL A 446 1.37 -7.19 -25.45
C VAL A 446 0.90 -8.36 -26.31
N LEU A 447 1.73 -8.77 -27.26
CA LEU A 447 1.49 -9.90 -28.18
C LEU A 447 2.41 -11.09 -27.88
N SER A 448 1.90 -12.28 -28.09
CA SER A 448 2.66 -13.53 -27.96
C SER A 448 3.45 -13.92 -29.22
N ASP A 449 3.20 -13.23 -30.33
CA ASP A 449 3.92 -13.38 -31.60
C ASP A 449 4.32 -12.02 -32.17
N VAL A 450 5.27 -12.01 -33.11
CA VAL A 450 5.69 -10.81 -33.84
C VAL A 450 4.85 -10.68 -35.11
N MET A 451 4.25 -9.51 -35.35
CA MET A 451 3.56 -9.18 -36.60
C MET A 451 4.59 -8.98 -37.73
N VAL A 452 4.41 -9.68 -38.86
CA VAL A 452 5.40 -9.66 -39.95
C VAL A 452 4.82 -8.96 -41.18
N PRO A 453 5.27 -7.73 -41.53
CA PRO A 453 4.81 -7.04 -42.74
C PRO A 453 5.40 -7.68 -44.01
N THR A 454 4.87 -7.26 -45.15
CA THR A 454 5.53 -7.51 -46.43
C THR A 454 6.71 -6.54 -46.58
N LEU A 455 7.95 -7.05 -46.65
CA LEU A 455 9.19 -6.26 -46.70
C LEU A 455 9.72 -5.99 -48.12
#